data_AF-A0A1Y2K2U6-F1
#
_entry.id   AF-A0A1Y2K2U6-F1
#
_cell.length_a   1.000
_cell.length_b   1.000
_cell.length_c   1.000
_cell.angle_alpha   90.00
_cell.angle_beta   90.00
_cell.angle_gamma   90.00
#
_symmetry.space_group_name_H-M   'P 1'
#
loop_
_entity.id
_entity.type
_entity.pdbx_description
1 polymer ?
#
loop_
_entity_poly.entity_id
_entity_poly.type
_entity_poly.pdbx_seq_one_letter_code
_entity_poly.pdbx_strand_id
1 'polypeptide(L)'
;MASTLRTLLLAITLTWALSARQALATEADPSADLWASAAPAPTVSDPLEGWNRLMFGVNDTLYFWALKPISTGYAAVLPLELRQGVHNVFDNLTQPVYFVNALLQGKGSQALTEAARFCINSTIGLLGFIDVAGETFAMTSNREDLGQTLGVYGVGDSPYLVWPLLGASTLRDTVGLVGDAFLQPINYGDIETWTRVGARSVEIVNDTSLRLGEYEDLKSAALDPYLSLRDGYLKLRSNQIAN
;
A
#
# COMPACT_ATOMS: atom_id res chain seq x y z
N MET A 1 -45.52 49.06 -37.88
CA MET A 1 -45.15 48.43 -36.59
C MET A 1 -44.78 46.94 -36.71
N ALA A 2 -45.37 46.16 -37.63
CA ALA A 2 -45.06 44.73 -37.79
C ALA A 2 -43.71 44.42 -38.49
N SER A 3 -43.19 45.31 -39.35
CA SER A 3 -41.94 45.10 -40.09
C SER A 3 -40.69 45.26 -39.21
N THR A 4 -40.69 46.22 -38.29
CA THR A 4 -39.58 46.50 -37.37
C THR A 4 -39.41 45.41 -36.30
N LEU A 5 -40.49 44.71 -35.93
CA LEU A 5 -40.47 43.61 -34.97
C LEU A 5 -39.81 42.35 -35.57
N ARG A 6 -40.07 42.07 -36.85
CA ARG A 6 -39.46 40.92 -37.56
C ARG A 6 -37.96 41.08 -37.76
N THR A 7 -37.49 42.28 -38.06
CA THR A 7 -36.05 42.55 -38.23
C THR A 7 -35.29 42.43 -36.90
N LEU A 8 -35.90 42.85 -35.78
CA LEU A 8 -35.32 42.67 -34.45
C LEU A 8 -35.22 41.19 -34.05
N LEU A 9 -36.26 40.40 -34.30
CA LEU A 9 -36.24 38.96 -34.00
C LEU A 9 -35.20 38.21 -34.84
N LEU A 10 -35.03 38.54 -36.12
CA LEU A 10 -34.00 37.96 -36.99
C LEU A 10 -32.58 38.36 -36.56
N ALA A 11 -32.39 39.59 -36.08
CA ALA A 11 -31.09 40.04 -35.57
C ALA A 11 -30.69 39.31 -34.27
N ILE A 12 -31.65 39.04 -33.39
CA ILE A 12 -31.45 38.29 -32.14
C ILE A 12 -31.11 36.83 -32.42
N THR A 13 -31.81 36.18 -33.37
CA THR A 13 -31.50 34.78 -33.72
C THR A 13 -30.15 34.66 -34.42
N LEU A 14 -29.75 35.64 -35.24
CA LEU A 14 -28.42 35.66 -35.87
C LEU A 14 -27.29 35.82 -34.84
N THR A 15 -27.48 36.68 -33.84
CA THR A 15 -26.47 36.90 -32.79
C THR A 15 -26.33 35.68 -31.88
N TRP A 16 -27.44 35.01 -31.56
CA TRP A 16 -27.42 33.71 -30.86
C TRP A 16 -26.75 32.60 -31.67
N ALA A 17 -27.00 32.53 -32.98
CA ALA A 17 -26.36 31.54 -33.84
C ALA A 17 -24.85 31.78 -33.97
N LEU A 18 -24.42 33.05 -33.98
CA LEU A 18 -23.00 33.41 -34.08
C LEU A 18 -22.24 33.11 -32.78
N SER A 19 -22.84 33.39 -31.61
CA SER A 19 -22.25 33.06 -30.32
C SER A 19 -22.16 31.55 -30.07
N ALA A 20 -23.19 30.78 -30.46
CA ALA A 20 -23.17 29.32 -30.39
C ALA A 20 -22.07 28.70 -31.27
N ARG A 21 -21.83 29.28 -32.46
CA ARG A 21 -20.78 28.81 -33.39
C ARG A 21 -19.38 29.12 -32.88
N GLN A 22 -19.21 30.23 -32.15
CA GLN A 22 -17.96 30.57 -31.47
C GLN A 22 -17.68 29.66 -30.28
N ALA A 23 -18.71 29.29 -29.51
CA ALA A 23 -18.56 28.32 -28.41
C ALA A 23 -18.12 26.93 -28.91
N LEU A 24 -18.68 26.44 -30.02
CA LEU A 24 -18.29 25.17 -30.65
C LEU A 24 -16.88 25.17 -31.27
N ALA A 25 -16.34 26.33 -31.64
CA ALA A 25 -15.00 26.44 -32.22
C ALA A 25 -13.88 26.51 -31.16
N THR A 26 -14.22 26.59 -29.87
CA THR A 26 -13.26 26.79 -28.76
C THR A 26 -13.14 25.55 -27.86
N GLU A 27 -13.69 24.40 -28.27
CA GLU A 27 -13.35 23.12 -27.62
C GLU A 27 -11.95 22.71 -28.09
N ALA A 28 -10.94 23.13 -27.32
CA ALA A 28 -9.60 22.60 -27.43
C ALA A 28 -9.64 21.07 -27.25
N ASP A 29 -8.94 20.35 -28.13
CA ASP A 29 -8.84 18.90 -28.11
C ASP A 29 -8.36 18.41 -26.72
N PRO A 30 -9.21 17.74 -25.92
CA PRO A 30 -8.84 17.30 -24.58
C PRO A 30 -7.76 16.22 -24.59
N SER A 31 -7.45 15.62 -25.75
CA SER A 31 -6.32 14.70 -25.90
C SER A 31 -4.97 15.38 -25.91
N ALA A 32 -4.92 16.71 -26.14
CA ALA A 32 -3.68 17.48 -26.14
C ALA A 32 -3.04 17.57 -24.73
N ASP A 33 -3.87 17.59 -23.70
CA ASP A 33 -3.41 17.62 -22.29
C ASP A 33 -3.05 16.22 -21.77
N LEU A 34 -3.55 15.15 -22.38
CA LEU A 34 -3.30 13.77 -21.96
C LEU A 34 -1.87 13.29 -22.23
N TRP A 35 -1.18 13.86 -23.22
CA TRP A 35 0.23 13.57 -23.50
C TRP A 35 1.19 14.59 -22.85
N ALA A 36 0.70 15.77 -22.47
CA ALA A 36 1.51 16.80 -21.83
C ALA A 36 1.78 16.53 -20.34
N SER A 37 0.95 15.73 -19.67
CA SER A 37 1.11 15.41 -18.24
C SER A 37 1.86 14.11 -17.94
N ALA A 38 2.41 13.42 -18.94
CA ALA A 38 3.34 12.32 -18.73
C ALA A 38 4.72 12.87 -18.37
N ALA A 39 4.80 13.68 -17.31
CA ALA A 39 6.09 13.95 -16.68
C ALA A 39 6.71 12.57 -16.36
N PRO A 40 7.94 12.28 -16.81
CA PRO A 40 8.60 11.05 -16.42
C PRO A 40 8.54 10.99 -14.89
N ALA A 41 8.05 9.87 -14.35
CA ALA A 41 8.13 9.62 -12.92
C ALA A 41 9.56 9.97 -12.48
N PRO A 42 9.75 10.71 -11.37
CA PRO A 42 11.08 11.11 -10.93
C PRO A 42 11.96 9.87 -10.99
N THR A 43 13.04 9.93 -11.78
CA THR A 43 13.94 8.80 -11.96
C THR A 43 14.56 8.51 -10.61
N VAL A 44 13.98 7.56 -9.88
CA VAL A 44 14.54 7.10 -8.63
C VAL A 44 15.88 6.50 -8.98
N SER A 45 16.95 7.16 -8.54
CA SER A 45 18.28 6.61 -8.67
C SER A 45 18.32 5.30 -7.89
N ASP A 46 18.62 4.21 -8.58
CA ASP A 46 18.75 2.87 -8.02
C ASP A 46 20.20 2.39 -8.17
N PRO A 47 21.09 2.77 -7.23
CA PRO A 47 22.51 2.42 -7.30
C PRO A 47 22.77 0.90 -7.27
N LEU A 48 21.80 0.12 -6.80
CA LEU A 48 21.91 -1.31 -6.57
C LEU A 48 21.02 -2.11 -7.53
N GLU A 49 20.63 -1.55 -8.68
CA GLU A 49 19.72 -2.18 -9.64
C GLU A 49 20.12 -3.61 -10.00
N GLY A 50 21.42 -3.87 -10.21
CA GLY A 50 21.93 -5.21 -10.53
C GLY A 50 21.65 -6.23 -9.42
N TRP A 51 21.87 -5.85 -8.16
CA TRP A 51 21.53 -6.69 -7.00
C TRP A 51 20.02 -6.85 -6.86
N ASN A 52 19.29 -5.75 -7.00
CA ASN A 52 17.84 -5.71 -6.81
C ASN A 52 17.10 -6.57 -7.84
N ARG A 53 17.51 -6.51 -9.12
CA ARG A 53 16.97 -7.38 -10.18
C ARG A 53 17.31 -8.85 -9.95
N LEU A 54 18.53 -9.14 -9.47
CA LEU A 54 18.91 -10.52 -9.14
C LEU A 54 18.05 -11.07 -8.00
N MET A 55 17.91 -10.32 -6.91
CA MET A 55 17.08 -10.73 -5.76
C MET A 55 15.60 -10.77 -6.12
N PHE A 56 15.14 -9.87 -6.99
CA PHE A 56 13.81 -9.94 -7.57
C PHE A 56 13.58 -11.26 -8.29
N GLY A 57 14.52 -11.71 -9.13
CA GLY A 57 14.43 -13.01 -9.81
C GLY A 57 14.44 -14.20 -8.83
N VAL A 58 15.21 -14.12 -7.75
CA VAL A 58 15.20 -15.13 -6.67
C VAL A 58 13.83 -15.18 -6.00
N ASN A 59 13.27 -14.03 -5.61
CA ASN A 59 11.96 -13.94 -4.97
C ASN A 59 10.84 -14.40 -5.90
N ASP A 60 10.90 -14.03 -7.18
CA ASP A 60 9.95 -14.47 -8.21
C ASP A 60 9.98 -15.99 -8.36
N THR A 61 11.17 -16.59 -8.41
CA THR A 61 11.32 -18.05 -8.48
C THR A 61 10.75 -18.71 -7.23
N LEU A 62 11.10 -18.22 -6.04
CA LEU A 62 10.60 -18.77 -4.78
C LEU A 62 9.09 -18.64 -4.66
N TYR A 63 8.51 -17.54 -5.17
CA TYR A 63 7.07 -17.35 -5.22
C TYR A 63 6.40 -18.46 -6.02
N PHE A 64 6.80 -18.66 -7.28
CA PHE A 64 6.15 -19.64 -8.16
C PHE A 64 6.41 -21.09 -7.76
N TRP A 65 7.61 -21.41 -7.27
CA TRP A 65 8.02 -22.79 -6.99
C TRP A 65 7.70 -23.29 -5.59
N ALA A 66 7.61 -22.39 -4.60
CA ALA A 66 7.41 -22.77 -3.22
C ALA A 66 6.19 -22.09 -2.61
N LEU A 67 6.17 -20.77 -2.58
CA LEU A 67 5.18 -20.03 -1.80
C LEU A 67 3.77 -20.19 -2.37
N LYS A 68 3.58 -20.02 -3.68
CA LYS A 68 2.30 -20.19 -4.37
C LYS A 68 1.67 -21.57 -4.17
N PRO A 69 2.35 -22.71 -4.46
CA PRO A 69 1.72 -24.01 -4.29
C PRO A 69 1.39 -24.31 -2.82
N ILE A 70 2.25 -23.91 -1.87
CA ILE A 70 2.00 -24.07 -0.43
C ILE A 70 0.78 -23.25 0.00
N SER A 71 0.72 -21.97 -0.38
CA SER A 71 -0.40 -21.08 -0.05
C SER A 71 -1.70 -21.49 -0.74
N THR A 72 -1.63 -22.06 -1.95
CA THR A 72 -2.81 -22.63 -2.63
C THR A 72 -3.33 -23.86 -1.89
N GLY A 73 -2.44 -24.76 -1.47
CA GLY A 73 -2.82 -25.91 -0.63
C GLY A 73 -3.41 -25.47 0.72
N TYR A 74 -2.79 -24.46 1.34
CA TYR A 74 -3.28 -23.86 2.58
C TYR A 74 -4.69 -23.26 2.41
N ALA A 75 -4.93 -22.51 1.33
CA ALA A 75 -6.24 -21.95 0.99
C ALA A 75 -7.29 -23.02 0.66
N ALA A 76 -6.87 -24.17 0.13
CA ALA A 76 -7.78 -25.28 -0.16
C ALA A 76 -8.23 -26.01 1.12
N VAL A 77 -7.40 -26.03 2.16
CA VAL A 77 -7.71 -26.69 3.45
C VAL A 77 -8.44 -25.75 4.40
N LEU A 78 -8.04 -24.47 4.47
CA LEU A 78 -8.58 -23.52 5.42
C LEU A 78 -9.52 -22.52 4.75
N PRO A 79 -10.77 -22.38 5.25
CA PRO A 79 -11.73 -21.41 4.74
C PRO A 79 -11.26 -19.97 5.00
N LEU A 80 -11.80 -19.03 4.22
CA LEU A 80 -11.35 -17.65 4.19
C LEU A 80 -11.39 -16.99 5.58
N GLU A 81 -12.41 -17.28 6.38
CA GLU A 81 -12.63 -16.69 7.70
C GLU A 81 -11.50 -17.08 8.68
N LEU A 82 -11.02 -18.32 8.62
CA LEU A 82 -9.90 -18.74 9.46
C LEU A 82 -8.58 -18.08 9.03
N ARG A 83 -8.39 -17.90 7.72
CA ARG A 83 -7.18 -17.27 7.16
C ARG A 83 -7.14 -15.77 7.47
N GLN A 84 -8.29 -15.11 7.40
CA GLN A 84 -8.47 -13.74 7.88
C GLN A 84 -8.20 -13.65 9.39
N GLY A 85 -8.72 -14.60 10.18
CA GLY A 85 -8.47 -14.59 11.61
C GLY A 85 -6.99 -14.76 11.97
N VAL A 86 -6.26 -15.63 11.27
CA VAL A 86 -4.80 -15.75 11.41
C VAL A 86 -4.09 -14.44 11.04
N HIS A 87 -4.49 -13.81 9.94
CA HIS A 87 -3.95 -12.50 9.53
C HIS A 87 -4.18 -11.44 10.63
N ASN A 88 -5.38 -11.40 11.19
CA ASN A 88 -5.74 -10.45 12.25
C ASN A 88 -4.93 -10.68 13.53
N VAL A 89 -4.61 -11.93 13.89
CA VAL A 89 -3.74 -12.22 15.04
C VAL A 89 -2.35 -11.62 14.83
N PHE A 90 -1.73 -11.82 13.67
CA PHE A 90 -0.42 -11.27 13.36
C PHE A 90 -0.43 -9.73 13.27
N ASP A 91 -1.49 -9.16 12.70
CA ASP A 91 -1.67 -7.71 12.69
C ASP A 91 -1.81 -7.14 14.11
N ASN A 92 -2.60 -7.81 14.97
CA ASN A 92 -2.77 -7.45 16.38
C ASN A 92 -1.45 -7.51 17.16
N LEU A 93 -0.60 -8.51 16.90
CA LEU A 93 0.74 -8.58 17.49
C LEU A 93 1.67 -7.45 17.03
N THR A 94 1.38 -6.85 15.87
CA THR A 94 2.13 -5.71 15.32
C THR A 94 1.60 -4.36 15.81
N GLN A 95 0.38 -4.29 16.36
CA GLN A 95 -0.22 -3.05 16.88
C GLN A 95 0.65 -2.24 17.86
N PRO A 96 1.44 -2.85 18.78
CA PRO A 96 2.36 -2.10 19.63
C PRO A 96 3.41 -1.29 18.84
N VAL A 97 3.85 -1.81 17.69
CA VAL A 97 4.75 -1.10 16.77
C VAL A 97 4.07 0.15 16.24
N TYR A 98 2.82 0.01 15.78
CA TYR A 98 2.03 1.11 15.22
C TYR A 98 1.77 2.19 16.27
N PHE A 99 1.43 1.79 17.49
CA PHE A 99 1.23 2.68 18.62
C PHE A 99 2.47 3.54 18.92
N VAL A 100 3.63 2.90 19.08
CA VAL A 100 4.87 3.60 19.43
C VAL A 100 5.30 4.53 18.30
N ASN A 101 5.21 4.10 17.04
CA ASN A 101 5.59 4.93 15.90
C ASN A 101 4.63 6.12 15.70
N ALA A 102 3.33 5.92 15.89
CA ALA A 102 2.37 7.03 15.89
C ALA A 102 2.67 8.05 17.00
N LEU A 103 3.08 7.61 18.20
CA LEU A 103 3.53 8.50 19.27
C LEU A 103 4.81 9.27 18.90
N LEU A 104 5.80 8.56 18.34
CA LEU A 104 7.05 9.18 17.90
C LEU A 104 6.79 10.23 16.82
N GLN A 105 5.88 9.98 15.88
CA GLN A 105 5.50 10.96 14.86
C GLN A 105 4.61 12.10 15.40
N GLY A 106 4.26 12.11 16.69
CA GLY A 106 3.39 13.12 17.30
C GLY A 106 1.90 12.97 16.96
N LYS A 107 1.49 11.84 16.35
CA LYS A 107 0.12 11.55 15.93
C LYS A 107 -0.69 10.92 17.06
N GLY A 108 -0.91 11.69 18.14
CA GLY A 108 -1.54 11.19 19.37
C GLY A 108 -2.92 10.54 19.19
N SER A 109 -3.77 11.08 18.30
CA SER A 109 -5.07 10.47 18.00
C SER A 109 -4.93 9.08 17.38
N GLN A 110 -3.98 8.91 16.44
CA GLN A 110 -3.74 7.63 15.79
C GLN A 110 -3.16 6.63 16.77
N ALA A 111 -2.23 7.06 17.63
CA ALA A 111 -1.69 6.22 18.70
C ALA A 111 -2.81 5.69 19.61
N LEU A 112 -3.74 6.56 20.05
CA LEU A 112 -4.88 6.12 20.85
C LEU A 112 -5.77 5.11 20.10
N THR A 113 -5.96 5.29 18.79
CA THR A 113 -6.69 4.33 17.95
C THR A 113 -5.98 2.97 17.92
N GLU A 114 -4.67 2.90 17.69
CA GLU A 114 -3.94 1.62 17.66
C GLU A 114 -3.94 0.94 19.04
N ALA A 115 -3.78 1.71 20.12
CA ALA A 115 -3.87 1.19 21.48
C ALA A 115 -5.28 0.63 21.79
N ALA A 116 -6.33 1.34 21.37
CA ALA A 116 -7.70 0.86 21.53
C ALA A 116 -7.95 -0.40 20.71
N ARG A 117 -7.50 -0.45 19.44
CA ARG A 117 -7.57 -1.62 18.58
C ARG A 117 -6.91 -2.83 19.23
N PHE A 118 -5.68 -2.68 19.72
CA PHE A 118 -4.95 -3.73 20.42
C PHE A 118 -5.72 -4.25 21.63
N CYS A 119 -6.22 -3.36 22.50
CA CYS A 119 -6.96 -3.75 23.69
C CYS A 119 -8.26 -4.48 23.35
N ILE A 120 -9.06 -3.95 22.42
CA ILE A 120 -10.37 -4.51 22.02
C ILE A 120 -10.16 -5.87 21.35
N ASN A 121 -9.28 -5.94 20.36
CA ASN A 121 -9.04 -7.17 19.60
C ASN A 121 -8.38 -8.24 20.46
N SER A 122 -7.48 -7.87 21.37
CA SER A 122 -6.86 -8.83 22.29
C SER A 122 -7.84 -9.39 23.33
N THR A 123 -8.81 -8.60 23.79
CA THR A 123 -9.74 -9.01 24.85
C THR A 123 -11.01 -9.65 24.30
N ILE A 124 -11.77 -8.91 23.50
CA ILE A 124 -13.07 -9.34 22.96
C ILE A 124 -12.87 -10.10 21.65
N GLY A 125 -11.87 -9.70 20.85
CA GLY A 125 -11.56 -10.30 19.56
C GLY A 125 -10.76 -11.60 19.62
N LEU A 126 -10.77 -12.33 20.74
CA LEU A 126 -10.05 -13.60 20.93
C LEU A 126 -8.55 -13.50 20.58
N LEU A 127 -7.80 -12.67 21.31
CA LEU A 127 -6.37 -12.42 21.08
C LEU A 127 -6.03 -11.83 19.70
N GLY A 128 -6.99 -11.19 19.06
CA GLY A 128 -6.85 -10.58 17.74
C GLY A 128 -7.33 -11.44 16.59
N PHE A 129 -7.90 -12.63 16.84
CA PHE A 129 -8.48 -13.45 15.76
C PHE A 129 -9.66 -12.76 15.07
N ILE A 130 -10.46 -11.97 15.80
CA ILE A 130 -11.57 -11.20 15.25
C ILE A 130 -11.23 -9.71 15.36
N ASP A 131 -11.29 -8.97 14.24
CA ASP A 131 -11.09 -7.51 14.23
C ASP A 131 -12.37 -6.76 14.66
N VAL A 132 -12.73 -6.93 15.94
CA VAL A 132 -13.90 -6.26 16.54
C VAL A 132 -13.77 -4.74 16.47
N ALA A 133 -12.56 -4.21 16.67
CA ALA A 133 -12.30 -2.77 16.63
C ALA A 133 -12.57 -2.17 15.25
N GLY A 134 -12.13 -2.85 14.18
CA GLY A 134 -12.38 -2.43 12.81
C GLY A 134 -13.84 -2.62 12.40
N GLU A 135 -14.39 -3.82 12.61
CA GLU A 135 -15.71 -4.18 12.08
C GLU A 135 -16.88 -3.53 12.83
N THR A 136 -16.77 -3.35 14.15
CA THR A 136 -17.87 -2.84 14.98
C THR A 136 -17.73 -1.35 15.27
N PHE A 137 -16.50 -0.87 15.48
CA PHE A 137 -16.24 0.52 15.89
C PHE A 137 -15.65 1.39 14.78
N ALA A 138 -15.49 0.85 13.57
CA ALA A 138 -14.93 1.54 12.41
C ALA A 138 -13.55 2.18 12.68
N MET A 139 -12.74 1.58 13.56
CA MET A 139 -11.41 2.07 13.89
C MET A 139 -10.42 1.62 12.81
N THR A 140 -9.97 2.52 11.95
CA THR A 140 -8.96 2.20 10.93
C THR A 140 -7.55 2.25 11.49
N SER A 141 -6.75 1.20 11.26
CA SER A 141 -5.33 1.19 11.59
C SER A 141 -4.55 1.98 10.54
N ASN A 142 -3.61 2.82 10.98
CA ASN A 142 -2.72 3.61 10.14
C ASN A 142 -1.43 2.85 9.79
N ARG A 143 -1.12 1.75 10.53
CA ARG A 143 0.02 0.86 10.29
C ARG A 143 1.36 1.62 10.21
N GLU A 144 1.60 2.49 11.18
CA GLU A 144 2.80 3.32 11.30
C GLU A 144 4.02 2.47 11.70
N ASP A 145 5.18 2.68 11.08
CA ASP A 145 6.39 1.91 11.39
C ASP A 145 7.62 2.83 11.51
N LEU A 146 8.75 2.29 11.99
CA LEU A 146 9.93 3.11 12.26
C LEU A 146 10.55 3.67 10.98
N GLY A 147 10.41 2.98 9.86
CA GLY A 147 10.82 3.50 8.55
C GLY A 147 10.05 4.78 8.20
N GLN A 148 8.74 4.81 8.45
CA GLN A 148 7.90 6.00 8.26
C GLN A 148 8.30 7.11 9.23
N THR A 149 8.47 6.78 10.51
CA THR A 149 8.89 7.71 11.56
C THR A 149 10.21 8.39 11.19
N LEU A 150 11.22 7.62 10.78
CA LEU A 150 12.51 8.17 10.31
C LEU A 150 12.33 9.09 9.09
N GLY A 151 11.40 8.73 8.18
CA GLY A 151 11.04 9.57 7.04
C GLY A 151 10.48 10.93 7.46
N VAL A 152 9.55 10.96 8.43
CA VAL A 152 8.97 12.19 8.99
C VAL A 152 10.04 13.07 9.65
N TYR A 153 11.03 12.45 10.31
CA TYR A 153 12.16 13.16 10.92
C TYR A 153 13.25 13.60 9.93
N GLY A 154 13.02 13.45 8.62
CA GLY A 154 13.93 13.96 7.59
C GLY A 154 15.00 12.99 7.12
N VAL A 155 14.93 11.70 7.49
CA VAL A 155 15.70 10.65 6.81
C VAL A 155 15.06 10.43 5.43
N GLY A 156 15.51 11.26 4.48
CA GLY A 156 15.02 11.34 3.11
C GLY A 156 15.43 10.15 2.23
N ASP A 157 15.44 10.39 0.92
CA ASP A 157 15.65 9.40 -0.14
C ASP A 157 16.72 8.38 0.22
N SER A 158 16.26 7.16 0.46
CA SER A 158 17.10 6.02 0.82
C SER A 158 17.19 5.09 -0.38
N PRO A 159 18.38 4.56 -0.70
CA PRO A 159 18.55 3.60 -1.78
C PRO A 159 17.54 2.47 -1.69
N TYR A 160 16.88 2.21 -2.80
CA TYR A 160 15.98 1.06 -2.94
C TYR A 160 16.78 -0.23 -2.87
N LEU A 161 16.23 -1.22 -2.17
CA LEU A 161 16.87 -2.49 -1.95
C LEU A 161 15.84 -3.61 -1.98
N VAL A 162 16.14 -4.70 -2.69
CA VAL A 162 15.35 -5.92 -2.66
C VAL A 162 16.07 -6.95 -1.81
N TRP A 163 15.42 -7.37 -0.73
CA TRP A 163 15.89 -8.45 0.13
C TRP A 163 15.35 -9.79 -0.35
N PRO A 164 16.14 -10.87 -0.26
CA PRO A 164 15.63 -12.21 -0.49
C PRO A 164 14.54 -12.52 0.54
N LEU A 165 13.45 -13.15 0.10
CA LEU A 165 12.24 -13.49 0.87
C LEU A 165 11.41 -12.30 1.36
N LEU A 166 12.04 -11.23 1.85
CA LEU A 166 11.35 -10.06 2.40
C LEU A 166 10.81 -9.12 1.32
N GLY A 167 11.43 -9.10 0.13
CA GLY A 167 10.97 -8.32 -1.00
C GLY A 167 11.50 -6.87 -1.01
N ALA A 168 10.67 -5.96 -1.52
CA ALA A 168 11.00 -4.55 -1.74
C ALA A 168 11.19 -3.79 -0.41
N SER A 169 12.27 -3.00 -0.31
CA SER A 169 12.58 -2.18 0.86
C SER A 169 13.42 -0.95 0.46
N THR A 170 13.74 -0.11 1.44
CA THR A 170 14.83 0.88 1.35
C THR A 170 15.82 0.67 2.50
N LEU A 171 17.00 1.30 2.44
CA LEU A 171 17.93 1.26 3.57
C LEU A 171 17.30 1.78 4.88
N ARG A 172 16.54 2.88 4.82
CA ARG A 172 15.79 3.41 5.97
C ARG A 172 14.75 2.41 6.46
N ASP A 173 13.95 1.84 5.56
CA ASP A 173 12.90 0.90 5.95
C ASP A 173 13.48 -0.42 6.50
N THR A 174 14.68 -0.82 6.05
CA THR A 174 15.40 -1.97 6.61
C THR A 174 15.85 -1.70 8.04
N VAL A 175 16.41 -0.52 8.31
CA VAL A 175 16.76 -0.11 9.68
C VAL A 175 15.50 0.01 10.54
N GLY A 176 14.41 0.54 9.96
CA GLY A 176 13.09 0.60 10.55
C GLY A 176 12.62 -0.79 11.02
N LEU A 177 12.65 -1.78 10.13
CA LEU A 177 12.27 -3.16 10.40
C LEU A 177 13.05 -3.77 11.57
N VAL A 178 14.36 -3.50 11.67
CA VAL A 178 15.17 -3.97 12.80
C VAL A 178 14.76 -3.29 14.10
N GLY A 179 14.49 -1.98 14.08
CA GLY A 179 14.00 -1.27 15.25
C GLY A 179 12.60 -1.73 15.69
N ASP A 180 11.69 -1.92 14.74
CA ASP A 180 10.34 -2.41 14.98
C ASP A 180 10.32 -3.83 15.54
N ALA A 181 11.31 -4.66 15.20
CA ALA A 181 11.46 -5.99 15.79
C ALA A 181 11.61 -5.94 17.33
N PHE A 182 12.18 -4.87 17.90
CA PHE A 182 12.23 -4.68 19.36
C PHE A 182 10.89 -4.27 19.96
N LEU A 183 9.89 -3.92 19.16
CA LEU A 183 8.56 -3.55 19.65
C LEU A 183 7.55 -4.69 19.51
N GLN A 184 7.90 -5.73 18.74
CA GLN A 184 7.03 -6.88 18.54
C GLN A 184 7.08 -7.84 19.74
N PRO A 185 5.94 -8.12 20.41
CA PRO A 185 5.89 -9.02 21.56
C PRO A 185 6.40 -10.43 21.27
N ILE A 186 6.26 -10.93 20.03
CA ILE A 186 6.70 -12.26 19.60
C ILE A 186 8.22 -12.48 19.73
N ASN A 187 9.00 -11.39 19.79
CA ASN A 187 10.45 -11.46 19.95
C ASN A 187 10.88 -11.57 21.42
N TYR A 188 9.94 -11.49 22.36
CA TYR A 188 10.19 -11.55 23.80
C TYR A 188 9.68 -12.86 24.41
N GLY A 189 10.30 -13.26 25.53
CA GLY A 189 10.00 -14.50 26.26
C GLY A 189 10.82 -15.71 25.80
N ASP A 190 10.60 -16.84 26.48
CA ASP A 190 11.27 -18.13 26.23
C ASP A 190 10.72 -18.87 25.00
N ILE A 191 10.39 -18.12 23.95
CA ILE A 191 9.96 -18.67 22.66
C ILE A 191 11.21 -19.07 21.88
N GLU A 192 11.34 -20.37 21.62
CA GLU A 192 12.42 -20.93 20.82
C GLU A 192 12.51 -20.26 19.44
N THR A 193 13.74 -20.02 18.95
CA THR A 193 13.98 -19.41 17.63
C THR A 193 13.22 -20.12 16.51
N TRP A 194 13.18 -21.45 16.54
CA TRP A 194 12.49 -22.23 15.50
C TRP A 194 10.97 -22.00 15.50
N THR A 195 10.38 -21.80 16.68
CA THR A 195 8.97 -21.43 16.82
C THR A 195 8.68 -20.06 16.21
N ARG A 196 9.58 -19.08 16.37
CA ARG A 196 9.43 -17.73 15.77
C ARG A 196 9.51 -17.79 14.24
N VAL A 197 10.49 -18.54 13.72
CA VAL A 197 10.64 -18.76 12.28
C VAL A 197 9.41 -19.48 11.72
N GLY A 198 8.90 -20.48 12.45
CA GLY A 198 7.66 -21.18 12.09
C GLY A 198 6.46 -20.23 12.05
N ALA A 199 6.27 -19.40 13.08
CA ALA A 199 5.19 -18.41 13.12
C ALA A 199 5.26 -17.42 11.95
N ARG A 200 6.45 -16.87 11.67
CA ARG A 200 6.67 -15.98 10.52
C ARG A 200 6.42 -16.68 9.18
N SER A 201 6.77 -17.96 9.08
CA SER A 201 6.50 -18.76 7.87
C SER A 201 5.00 -18.96 7.66
N VAL A 202 4.25 -19.24 8.75
CA VAL A 202 2.78 -19.33 8.71
C VAL A 202 2.15 -18.01 8.31
N GLU A 203 2.62 -16.89 8.88
CA GLU A 203 2.18 -15.55 8.50
C GLU A 203 2.35 -15.31 7.00
N ILE A 204 3.55 -15.55 6.45
CA ILE A 204 3.85 -15.36 5.01
C ILE A 204 2.95 -16.25 4.14
N VAL A 205 2.77 -17.52 4.50
CA VAL A 205 1.91 -18.45 3.74
C VAL A 205 0.45 -18.02 3.79
N ASN A 206 -0.05 -17.63 4.97
CA ASN A 206 -1.41 -17.17 5.18
C ASN A 206 -1.69 -15.88 4.39
N ASP A 207 -0.79 -14.90 4.50
CA ASP A 207 -0.91 -13.62 3.82
C ASP A 207 -0.86 -13.74 2.30
N THR A 208 -0.06 -14.67 1.79
CA THR A 208 -0.04 -14.99 0.35
C THR A 208 -1.34 -15.67 -0.06
N SER A 209 -1.88 -16.56 0.78
CA SER A 209 -3.12 -17.28 0.47
C SER A 209 -4.33 -16.35 0.31
N LEU A 210 -4.31 -15.18 0.96
CA LEU A 210 -5.36 -14.16 0.87
C LEU A 210 -5.29 -13.33 -0.42
N ARG A 211 -4.14 -13.37 -1.12
CA ARG A 211 -3.80 -12.53 -2.28
C ARG A 211 -3.32 -13.35 -3.48
N LEU A 212 -3.77 -14.61 -3.58
CA LEU A 212 -3.42 -15.48 -4.70
C LEU A 212 -3.90 -14.87 -6.01
N GLY A 213 -3.03 -14.76 -7.02
CA GLY A 213 -3.34 -14.18 -8.32
C GLY A 213 -2.89 -12.72 -8.47
N GLU A 214 -2.86 -11.93 -7.40
CA GLU A 214 -2.56 -10.49 -7.49
C GLU A 214 -1.15 -10.21 -8.03
N TYR A 215 -0.16 -11.02 -7.61
CA TYR A 215 1.22 -10.89 -8.07
C TYR A 215 1.35 -11.27 -9.55
N GLU A 216 0.66 -12.32 -9.99
CA GLU A 216 0.66 -12.76 -11.38
C GLU A 216 -0.03 -11.75 -12.29
N ASP A 217 -1.16 -11.18 -11.85
CA ASP A 217 -1.88 -10.15 -12.56
C ASP A 217 -0.99 -8.91 -12.74
N LEU A 218 -0.32 -8.47 -11.67
CA LEU A 218 0.65 -7.37 -11.74
C LEU A 218 1.81 -7.68 -12.69
N LYS A 219 2.40 -8.88 -12.57
CA LYS A 219 3.53 -9.30 -13.41
C LYS A 219 3.16 -9.41 -14.88
N SER A 220 1.95 -9.87 -15.20
CA SER A 220 1.46 -10.03 -16.57
C SER A 220 1.07 -8.70 -17.23
N ALA A 221 0.60 -7.74 -16.44
CA ALA A 221 0.23 -6.40 -16.91
C ALA A 221 1.43 -5.45 -17.09
N ALA A 222 2.54 -5.70 -16.38
CA ALA A 222 3.71 -4.85 -16.39
C ALA A 222 4.67 -5.14 -17.57
N LEU A 223 5.17 -4.07 -18.21
CA LEU A 223 6.24 -4.18 -19.21
C LEU A 223 7.56 -4.61 -18.58
N ASP A 224 7.92 -4.02 -17.43
CA ASP A 224 9.01 -4.45 -16.58
C ASP A 224 8.48 -4.60 -15.14
N PRO A 225 8.15 -5.84 -14.71
CA PRO A 225 7.61 -6.11 -13.39
C PRO A 225 8.48 -5.59 -12.24
N TYR A 226 9.80 -5.59 -12.42
CA TYR A 226 10.72 -5.08 -11.40
C TYR A 226 10.54 -3.57 -11.20
N LEU A 227 10.57 -2.81 -12.30
CA LEU A 227 10.42 -1.35 -12.24
C LEU A 227 9.04 -0.97 -11.71
N SER A 228 7.98 -1.66 -12.15
CA SER A 228 6.62 -1.42 -11.67
C SER A 228 6.48 -1.64 -10.16
N LEU A 229 7.09 -2.70 -9.62
CA LEU A 229 7.05 -2.97 -8.17
C LEU A 229 7.89 -1.98 -7.38
N ARG A 230 9.07 -1.61 -7.87
CA ARG A 230 9.91 -0.59 -7.24
C ARG A 230 9.19 0.74 -7.16
N ASP A 231 8.69 1.24 -8.29
CA ASP A 231 8.07 2.56 -8.37
C ASP A 231 6.75 2.58 -7.58
N GLY A 232 6.00 1.47 -7.61
CA GLY A 232 4.81 1.29 -6.77
C GLY A 232 5.13 1.31 -5.28
N TYR A 233 6.17 0.58 -4.84
CA TYR A 233 6.62 0.55 -3.44
C TYR A 233 7.04 1.94 -2.96
N LEU A 234 7.86 2.65 -3.73
CA LEU A 234 8.36 3.98 -3.36
C LEU A 234 7.23 5.02 -3.30
N LYS A 235 6.28 4.96 -4.24
CA LYS A 235 5.08 5.81 -4.23
C LYS A 235 4.17 5.52 -3.03
N LEU A 236 3.96 4.25 -2.71
CA LEU A 236 3.22 3.86 -1.51
C LEU A 236 3.90 4.43 -0.26
N ARG A 237 5.24 4.31 -0.20
CA ARG A 237 6.01 4.81 0.93
C ARG A 237 6.00 6.31 1.09
N SER A 238 6.12 7.06 -0.01
CA SER A 238 6.03 8.52 0.05
C SER A 238 4.68 8.97 0.58
N ASN A 239 3.60 8.27 0.20
CA ASN A 239 2.25 8.59 0.66
C ASN A 239 2.07 8.29 2.16
N GLN A 240 2.63 7.18 2.66
CA GLN A 240 2.56 6.82 4.07
C GLN A 240 3.30 7.82 4.96
N ILE A 241 4.48 8.30 4.52
CA ILE A 241 5.26 9.30 5.27
C ILE A 241 4.60 10.68 5.26
N ALA A 242 3.89 11.02 4.19
CA ALA A 242 3.19 12.30 4.05
C ALA A 242 1.84 12.36 4.77
N ASN A 243 1.35 11.23 5.31
CA ASN A 243 0.06 11.09 5.98
C ASN A 243 0.07 11.67 7.40
#